data_AF-A0A956WAE2-F1
#
_entry.id   AF-A0A956WAE2-F1
#
_cell.length_a   1.000
_cell.length_b   1.000
_cell.length_c   1.000
_cell.angle_alpha   90.00
_cell.angle_beta   90.00
_cell.angle_gamma   90.00
#
_symmetry.space_group_name_H-M   'P 1'
#
loop_
_entity.id
_entity.type
_entity.pdbx_description
1 polymer ?
#
loop_
_entity_poly.entity_id
_entity_poly.type
_entity_poly.pdbx_seq_one_letter_code
_entity_poly.pdbx_strand_id
1 'polypeptide(L)'
;MNKQTFRLISPDVRAYCCDKILDAPVGYVVEIKEPTRSVEQNAHFHAMFSDIAKQCEFMGQKWPAEDWKRLLADAFVRAMRELGTPLKQDGRIVPALNGDGFVQLGIQTRRLSKEEARNFVEFLKAWGAEQGVKWSWREE
;
A
#
# COMPACT_ATOMS: atom_id res chain seq x y z
N MET A 1 3.76 -16.10 1.74
CA MET A 1 2.32 -16.14 2.10
C MET A 1 1.52 -15.69 0.90
N ASN A 2 0.85 -16.60 0.18
CA ASN A 2 0.08 -16.29 -1.02
C ASN A 2 -1.39 -16.06 -0.62
N LYS A 3 -1.75 -14.80 -0.35
CA LYS A 3 -3.12 -14.41 -0.01
C LYS A 3 -3.88 -14.15 -1.30
N GLN A 4 -4.91 -14.95 -1.57
CA GLN A 4 -5.81 -14.74 -2.70
C GLN A 4 -7.09 -14.04 -2.18
N THR A 5 -7.54 -13.00 -2.87
CA THR A 5 -8.76 -12.26 -2.54
C THR A 5 -9.60 -12.14 -3.80
N PHE A 6 -10.88 -12.52 -3.70
CA PHE A 6 -11.82 -12.51 -4.82
C PHE A 6 -12.93 -11.50 -4.55
N ARG A 7 -13.31 -10.72 -5.57
CA ARG A 7 -14.49 -9.85 -5.53
C ARG A 7 -15.66 -10.60 -6.15
N LEU A 8 -16.71 -10.87 -5.38
CA LEU A 8 -17.89 -11.60 -5.86
C LEU A 8 -18.75 -10.70 -6.75
N ILE A 9 -18.39 -10.61 -8.03
CA ILE A 9 -19.07 -9.75 -9.03
C ILE A 9 -20.07 -10.52 -9.90
N SER A 10 -20.01 -11.86 -9.93
CA SER A 10 -20.89 -12.70 -10.74
C SER A 10 -21.10 -14.08 -10.11
N PRO A 11 -22.11 -14.85 -10.55
CA PRO A 11 -22.29 -16.26 -10.15
C PRO A 11 -21.06 -17.13 -10.44
N ASP A 12 -20.38 -16.92 -11.57
CA ASP A 12 -19.22 -17.72 -11.97
C ASP A 12 -18.05 -17.55 -11.01
N VAL A 13 -17.81 -16.31 -10.54
CA VAL A 13 -16.77 -16.05 -9.53
C VAL A 13 -17.11 -16.75 -8.21
N ARG A 14 -18.40 -16.84 -7.84
CA ARG A 14 -18.81 -17.58 -6.64
C ARG A 14 -18.56 -19.07 -6.79
N ALA A 15 -18.91 -19.67 -7.93
CA ALA A 15 -18.64 -21.08 -8.20
C ALA A 15 -17.14 -21.40 -8.12
N TYR A 16 -16.30 -20.56 -8.75
CA TYR A 16 -14.85 -20.70 -8.69
C TYR A 16 -14.29 -20.58 -7.25
N CYS A 17 -14.85 -19.67 -6.44
CA CYS A 17 -14.47 -19.58 -5.02
C CYS A 17 -14.83 -20.86 -4.25
N CYS A 18 -15.96 -21.50 -4.53
CA CYS A 18 -16.34 -22.77 -3.91
C CYS A 18 -15.31 -23.87 -4.24
N ASP A 19 -14.91 -23.98 -5.50
CA ASP A 19 -13.89 -24.95 -5.92
C ASP A 19 -12.57 -24.73 -5.16
N LYS A 20 -12.16 -23.46 -4.98
CA LYS A 20 -10.96 -23.12 -4.21
C LYS A 20 -11.06 -23.43 -2.72
N ILE A 21 -12.25 -23.36 -2.14
CA ILE A 21 -12.47 -23.75 -0.74
C ILE A 21 -12.36 -25.27 -0.60
N LEU A 22 -12.88 -26.04 -1.57
CA LEU A 22 -12.78 -27.50 -1.57
C LEU A 22 -11.32 -27.98 -1.72
N ASP A 23 -10.53 -27.29 -2.54
CA ASP A 23 -9.10 -27.60 -2.74
C ASP A 23 -8.20 -27.15 -1.57
N ALA A 24 -8.72 -26.37 -0.61
CA ALA A 24 -7.91 -25.76 0.43
C ALA A 24 -7.41 -26.80 1.46
N PRO A 25 -6.11 -26.80 1.84
CA PRO A 25 -5.59 -27.69 2.88
C PRO A 25 -6.24 -27.46 4.25
N VAL A 26 -6.25 -28.52 5.08
CA VAL A 26 -6.70 -28.44 6.47
C VAL A 26 -5.91 -27.36 7.23
N GLY A 27 -6.64 -26.49 7.94
CA GLY A 27 -6.07 -25.36 8.70
C GLY A 27 -6.10 -24.00 7.98
N TYR A 28 -6.59 -23.94 6.74
CA TYR A 28 -6.84 -22.68 6.04
C TYR A 28 -8.11 -21.99 6.55
N VAL A 29 -8.12 -20.65 6.49
CA VAL A 29 -9.23 -19.81 6.98
C VAL A 29 -9.92 -19.10 5.81
N VAL A 30 -11.25 -19.15 5.79
CA VAL A 30 -12.10 -18.41 4.84
C VAL A 30 -12.72 -17.21 5.53
N GLU A 31 -12.58 -16.02 4.93
CA GLU A 31 -13.20 -14.77 5.41
C GLU A 31 -14.11 -14.20 4.31
N ILE A 32 -15.41 -14.06 4.60
CA ILE A 32 -16.37 -13.34 3.76
C ILE A 32 -16.73 -12.06 4.48
N LYS A 33 -16.53 -10.92 3.81
CA LYS A 33 -16.84 -9.60 4.35
C LYS A 33 -17.36 -8.68 3.26
N GLU A 34 -18.14 -7.69 3.65
CA GLU A 34 -18.52 -6.60 2.75
C GLU A 34 -17.27 -5.87 2.24
N PRO A 35 -17.28 -5.39 0.98
CA PRO A 35 -16.22 -4.52 0.50
C PRO A 35 -16.23 -3.23 1.32
N THR A 36 -15.22 -3.04 2.14
CA THR A 36 -15.04 -1.76 2.81
C THR A 36 -14.39 -0.79 1.84
N ARG A 37 -14.73 0.51 1.92
CA ARG A 37 -14.02 1.57 1.17
C ARG A 37 -12.49 1.51 1.37
N SER A 38 -12.02 0.97 2.50
CA SER A 38 -10.59 0.80 2.74
C SER A 38 -9.96 -0.34 1.95
N VAL A 39 -10.71 -1.40 1.58
CA VAL A 39 -10.19 -2.46 0.70
C VAL A 39 -9.93 -1.92 -0.71
N GLU A 40 -10.85 -1.10 -1.24
CA GLU A 40 -10.67 -0.46 -2.54
C GLU A 40 -9.53 0.57 -2.52
N GLN A 41 -9.45 1.40 -1.48
CA GLN A 41 -8.30 2.32 -1.30
C GLN A 41 -6.98 1.55 -1.14
N ASN A 42 -6.94 0.45 -0.40
CA ASN A 42 -5.74 -0.36 -0.24
C ASN A 42 -5.32 -0.99 -1.58
N ALA A 43 -6.28 -1.52 -2.35
CA ALA A 43 -6.01 -2.02 -3.70
C ALA A 43 -5.45 -0.92 -4.60
N HIS A 44 -5.99 0.30 -4.51
CA HIS A 44 -5.50 1.46 -5.23
C HIS A 44 -4.04 1.77 -4.86
N PHE A 45 -3.72 1.90 -3.57
CA PHE A 45 -2.34 2.12 -3.11
C PHE A 45 -1.37 1.04 -3.63
N HIS A 46 -1.76 -0.23 -3.55
CA HIS A 46 -0.92 -1.32 -4.03
C HIS A 46 -0.65 -1.22 -5.55
N ALA A 47 -1.64 -0.81 -6.35
CA ALA A 47 -1.45 -0.54 -7.77
C ALA A 47 -0.46 0.62 -7.98
N MET A 48 -0.63 1.75 -7.27
CA MET A 48 0.28 2.91 -7.38
C MET A 48 1.72 2.52 -7.10
N PHE A 49 1.97 1.80 -6.00
CA PHE A 49 3.34 1.38 -5.64
C PHE A 49 3.91 0.36 -6.63
N SER A 50 3.08 -0.51 -7.20
CA SER A 50 3.53 -1.45 -8.22
C SER A 50 3.97 -0.73 -9.49
N ASP A 51 3.23 0.28 -9.92
CA ASP A 51 3.55 1.06 -11.12
C ASP A 51 4.82 1.89 -10.93
N ILE A 52 4.96 2.54 -9.76
CA ILE A 52 6.18 3.26 -9.39
C ILE A 52 7.37 2.28 -9.36
N ALA A 53 7.24 1.13 -8.71
CA ALA A 53 8.33 0.16 -8.59
C ALA A 53 8.84 -0.37 -9.94
N LYS A 54 7.96 -0.46 -10.95
CA LYS A 54 8.34 -0.88 -12.30
C LYS A 54 9.10 0.21 -13.06
N GLN A 55 8.75 1.48 -12.81
CA GLN A 55 9.12 2.61 -13.66
C GLN A 55 10.22 3.50 -13.08
N CYS A 56 10.36 3.55 -11.75
CA CYS A 56 11.26 4.46 -11.06
C CYS A 56 12.45 3.74 -10.42
N GLU A 57 13.53 4.49 -10.27
CA GLU A 57 14.73 4.08 -9.52
C GLU A 57 15.02 5.11 -8.43
N PHE A 58 15.61 4.65 -7.33
CA PHE A 58 16.07 5.51 -6.25
C PHE A 58 17.47 5.07 -5.83
N MET A 59 18.40 6.03 -5.73
CA MET A 59 19.82 5.75 -5.48
C MET A 59 20.44 4.78 -6.50
N GLY A 60 20.06 4.91 -7.77
CA GLY A 60 20.62 4.12 -8.87
C GLY A 60 20.18 2.65 -8.92
N GLN A 61 19.11 2.28 -8.21
CA GLN A 61 18.54 0.93 -8.28
C GLN A 61 17.01 0.93 -8.21
N LYS A 62 16.41 -0.16 -8.67
CA LYS A 62 14.98 -0.44 -8.50
C LYS A 62 14.71 -1.01 -7.12
N TRP A 63 13.59 -0.61 -6.55
CA TRP A 63 13.11 -1.09 -5.27
C TRP A 63 11.79 -1.86 -5.42
N PRO A 64 11.54 -2.88 -4.59
CA PRO A 64 10.24 -3.51 -4.47
C PRO A 64 9.14 -2.50 -4.10
N ALA A 65 7.89 -2.80 -4.50
CA ALA A 65 6.75 -1.94 -4.21
C ALA A 65 6.54 -1.67 -2.71
N GLU A 66 6.80 -2.64 -1.84
CA GLU A 66 6.72 -2.44 -0.38
C GLU A 66 7.81 -1.51 0.15
N ASP A 67 8.95 -1.39 -0.51
CA ASP A 67 10.02 -0.47 -0.11
C ASP A 67 9.72 0.94 -0.62
N TRP A 68 9.26 1.07 -1.88
CA TRP A 68 8.72 2.33 -2.40
C TRP A 68 7.62 2.91 -1.53
N LYS A 69 6.71 2.07 -1.04
CA LYS A 69 5.67 2.46 -0.09
C LYS A 69 6.24 3.11 1.17
N ARG A 70 7.35 2.59 1.73
CA ARG A 70 8.01 3.17 2.92
C ARG A 70 8.66 4.50 2.60
N LEU A 71 9.38 4.58 1.48
CA LEU A 71 10.03 5.82 1.01
C LEU A 71 9.01 6.94 0.80
N LEU A 72 7.92 6.64 0.09
CA LEU A 72 6.88 7.61 -0.23
C LEU A 72 6.06 8.00 0.99
N ALA A 73 5.83 7.08 1.94
CA ALA A 73 5.17 7.41 3.19
C ALA A 73 6.02 8.35 4.07
N ASP A 74 7.35 8.17 4.10
CA ASP A 74 8.27 9.09 4.79
C ASP A 74 8.25 10.48 4.13
N ALA A 75 8.36 10.53 2.80
CA ALA A 75 8.30 11.77 2.03
C ALA A 75 6.96 12.52 2.22
N PHE A 76 5.84 11.79 2.23
CA PHE A 76 4.52 12.36 2.47
C PHE A 76 4.41 13.01 3.84
N VAL A 77 4.90 12.37 4.90
CA VAL A 77 4.85 12.95 6.27
C VAL A 77 5.67 14.23 6.35
N ARG A 78 6.83 14.30 5.68
CA ARG A 78 7.63 15.52 5.60
C ARG A 78 6.89 16.64 4.87
N ALA A 79 6.32 16.34 3.70
CA ALA A 79 5.55 17.30 2.92
C ALA A 79 4.37 17.87 3.72
N MET A 80 3.60 17.01 4.41
CA MET A 80 2.47 17.44 5.23
C MET A 80 2.88 18.30 6.44
N ARG A 81 4.06 18.01 7.02
CA ARG A 81 4.65 18.85 8.08
C ARG A 81 5.01 20.25 7.57
N GLU A 82 5.64 20.33 6.39
CA GLU A 82 6.01 21.59 5.75
C GLU A 82 4.78 22.43 5.38
N LEU A 83 3.68 21.78 4.99
CA LEU A 83 2.39 22.42 4.72
C LEU A 83 1.62 22.81 5.99
N GLY A 84 2.18 22.64 7.19
CA GLY A 84 1.53 22.98 8.45
C GLY A 84 0.36 22.07 8.85
N THR A 85 0.24 20.91 8.21
CA THR A 85 -0.82 19.91 8.47
C THR A 85 -0.22 18.54 8.84
N PRO A 86 0.59 18.47 9.92
CA PRO A 86 1.32 17.25 10.25
C PRO A 86 0.37 16.09 10.56
N LEU A 87 0.76 14.89 10.12
CA LEU A 87 0.05 13.67 10.49
C LEU A 87 0.16 13.40 11.99
N LYS A 88 -0.78 12.61 12.50
CA LYS A 88 -0.70 12.08 13.87
C LYS A 88 0.48 11.12 14.08
N GLN A 89 1.05 10.60 12.98
CA GLN A 89 2.14 9.65 12.99
C GLN A 89 3.43 10.33 12.58
N ASP A 90 4.52 9.95 13.25
CA ASP A 90 5.86 10.32 12.85
C ASP A 90 6.76 9.09 12.80
N GLY A 91 7.72 9.11 11.89
CA GLY A 91 8.76 8.10 11.79
C GLY A 91 9.77 8.32 12.92
N ARG A 92 10.28 7.25 13.50
CA ARG A 92 11.37 7.35 14.46
C ARG A 92 12.42 6.28 14.25
N ILE A 93 13.67 6.64 14.49
CA ILE A 93 14.79 5.72 14.46
C ILE A 93 15.11 5.33 15.90
N VAL A 94 15.18 4.03 16.17
CA VAL A 94 15.52 3.50 17.50
C VAL A 94 16.71 2.55 17.38
N PRO A 95 17.52 2.37 18.44
CA PRO A 95 18.55 1.34 18.46
C PRO A 95 17.97 -0.05 18.21
N ALA A 96 18.72 -0.90 17.51
CA ALA A 96 18.35 -2.30 17.35
C ALA A 96 18.39 -3.04 18.71
N LEU A 97 17.52 -4.04 18.89
CA LEU A 97 17.40 -4.76 20.17
C LEU A 97 18.69 -5.48 20.59
N ASN A 98 19.52 -5.89 19.63
CA ASN A 98 20.83 -6.51 19.85
C ASN A 98 21.97 -5.48 20.04
N GLY A 99 21.68 -4.17 19.97
CA GLY A 99 22.68 -3.11 20.06
C GLY A 99 23.44 -2.81 18.76
N ASP A 100 23.29 -3.65 17.73
CA ASP A 100 23.98 -3.46 16.46
C ASP A 100 23.10 -2.69 15.47
N GLY A 101 23.32 -1.38 15.40
CA GLY A 101 22.71 -0.49 14.42
C GLY A 101 21.33 0.04 14.84
N PHE A 102 20.50 0.33 13.85
CA PHE A 102 19.26 1.09 14.03
C PHE A 102 18.10 0.47 13.27
N VAL A 103 16.90 0.65 13.82
CA VAL A 103 15.64 0.26 13.18
C VAL A 103 14.81 1.52 12.98
N GLN A 104 14.43 1.77 11.73
CA GLN A 104 13.43 2.78 11.42
C GLN A 104 12.04 2.20 11.70
N LEU A 105 11.38 2.73 12.72
CA LEU A 105 9.95 2.53 12.96
C LEU A 105 9.18 3.52 12.07
N GLY A 106 8.98 3.11 10.82
CA GLY A 106 8.36 3.92 9.79
C GLY A 106 6.84 4.09 9.94
N ILE A 107 6.32 5.02 9.14
CA ILE A 107 4.90 5.36 9.07
C ILE A 107 4.07 4.16 8.63
N GLN A 108 2.91 3.96 9.26
CA GLN A 108 2.03 2.84 8.99
C GLN A 108 0.84 3.33 8.16
N THR A 109 0.89 3.16 6.83
CA THR A 109 -0.19 3.64 5.93
C THR A 109 -1.57 3.11 6.31
N ARG A 110 -1.65 1.90 6.90
CA ARG A 110 -2.89 1.29 7.41
C ARG A 110 -3.53 2.04 8.59
N ARG A 111 -2.79 2.94 9.24
CA ARG A 111 -3.25 3.75 10.37
C ARG A 111 -3.56 5.19 9.97
N LEU A 112 -3.42 5.54 8.69
CA LEU A 112 -3.87 6.83 8.18
C LEU A 112 -5.38 6.93 8.36
N SER A 113 -5.84 8.09 8.82
CA SER A 113 -7.25 8.46 8.74
C SER A 113 -7.70 8.51 7.28
N LYS A 114 -9.01 8.52 7.06
CA LYS A 114 -9.60 8.61 5.72
C LYS A 114 -9.14 9.85 4.96
N GLU A 115 -8.98 10.97 5.65
CA GLU A 115 -8.52 12.22 5.07
C GLU A 115 -7.02 12.17 4.74
N GLU A 116 -6.17 11.71 5.67
CA GLU A 116 -4.73 11.53 5.42
C GLU A 116 -4.48 10.55 4.27
N ALA A 117 -5.27 9.48 4.17
CA ALA A 117 -5.18 8.53 3.06
C ALA A 117 -5.55 9.15 1.72
N ARG A 118 -6.58 10.01 1.66
CA ARG A 118 -6.92 10.75 0.44
C ARG A 118 -5.79 11.70 0.04
N ASN A 119 -5.25 12.45 1.00
CA ASN A 119 -4.13 13.36 0.75
C ASN A 119 -2.88 12.59 0.30
N PHE A 120 -2.67 11.38 0.81
CA PHE A 120 -1.57 10.53 0.39
C PHE A 120 -1.73 10.06 -1.06
N VAL A 121 -2.94 9.73 -1.52
CA VAL A 121 -3.19 9.42 -2.94
C VAL A 121 -2.84 10.62 -3.84
N GLU A 122 -3.28 11.82 -3.47
CA GLU A 122 -2.96 13.03 -4.24
C GLU A 122 -1.46 13.32 -4.26
N PHE A 123 -0.77 13.13 -3.13
CA PHE A 123 0.68 13.21 -3.07
C PHE A 123 1.37 12.21 -4.03
N LEU A 124 0.91 10.95 -4.05
CA LEU A 124 1.46 9.93 -4.94
C LEU A 124 1.21 10.23 -6.42
N LYS A 125 0.05 10.79 -6.75
CA LYS A 125 -0.26 11.24 -8.11
C LYS A 125 0.67 12.37 -8.55
N ALA A 126 0.85 13.38 -7.70
CA ALA A 126 1.73 14.52 -7.99
C ALA A 126 3.18 14.06 -8.15
N TRP A 127 3.69 13.27 -7.20
CA TRP A 127 5.04 12.71 -7.27
C TRP A 127 5.22 11.83 -8.50
N GLY A 128 4.26 10.95 -8.81
CA GLY A 128 4.32 10.10 -9.99
C GLY A 128 4.31 10.91 -11.29
N ALA A 129 3.55 12.00 -11.37
CA ALA A 129 3.54 12.89 -12.53
C ALA A 129 4.91 13.57 -12.73
N GLU A 130 5.54 14.03 -11.66
CA GLU A 130 6.91 14.60 -11.70
C GLU A 130 7.94 13.58 -12.19
N GLN A 131 7.77 12.30 -11.82
CA GLN A 131 8.64 11.21 -12.26
C GLN A 131 8.24 10.60 -13.61
N GLY A 132 7.17 11.10 -14.26
CA GLY A 132 6.69 10.57 -15.54
C GLY A 132 6.09 9.16 -15.47
N VAL A 133 5.57 8.75 -14.30
CA VAL A 133 4.93 7.45 -14.08
C VAL A 133 3.63 7.35 -14.88
N LYS A 134 3.48 6.25 -15.63
CA LYS A 134 2.23 5.90 -16.30
C LYS A 134 1.43 4.94 -15.43
N TRP A 135 0.25 5.36 -15.01
CA TRP A 135 -0.64 4.58 -14.15
C TRP A 135 -1.36 3.48 -14.93
N SER A 136 -1.46 2.28 -14.35
CA SER A 136 -2.08 1.11 -15.00
C SER A 136 -3.61 1.16 -14.98
N TRP A 137 -4.20 2.01 -14.15
CA TRP A 137 -5.65 2.25 -14.12
C TRP A 137 -6.00 3.48 -14.97
N ARG A 138 -7.19 3.47 -15.57
CA ARG A 138 -7.76 4.66 -16.20
C ARG A 138 -8.40 5.52 -15.12
N GLU A 139 -8.11 6.81 -15.13
CA GLU A 139 -8.99 7.77 -14.46
C GLU A 139 -10.28 7.82 -15.28
N GLU A 140 -11.40 7.42 -14.66
CA GLU A 140 -12.74 7.78 -15.13
C GLU A 140 -13.14 9.14 -14.56
#